data_AF-A0A7Y8WNL2-F1
#
_entry.id   AF-A0A7Y8WNL2-F1
#
_cell.length_a   1.000
_cell.length_b   1.000
_cell.length_c   1.000
_cell.angle_alpha   90.00
_cell.angle_beta   90.00
_cell.angle_gamma   90.00
#
_symmetry.space_group_name_H-M   'P 1'
#
loop_
_entity.id
_entity.type
_entity.pdbx_description
1 polymer ?
#
loop_
_entity_poly.entity_id
_entity_poly.type
_entity_poly.pdbx_seq_one_letter_code
_entity_poly.pdbx_strand_id
1 'polypeptide(L)'
;MANVILDYKASVPNNTFGGTEAVTIPQIPNQLQVAGLGMFLSELTPSAESNRVYLSADVGINSQLGSVFNNAVFFRIYRDGVEIFNTVVGLQNTPTLPAHDYNVTLSTIDEGVPFGFHVYQLTVQAVVANSNPPFFTIAQVVGPVSFSGLAVGTT
;
A
#
# COMPACT_ATOMS: atom_id res chain seq x y z
N MET A 1 19.61 -19.50 -17.04
CA MET A 1 18.23 -19.76 -16.57
C MET A 1 17.38 -18.58 -16.99
N ALA A 2 16.19 -18.85 -17.54
CA ALA A 2 15.30 -17.81 -18.03
C ALA A 2 14.22 -17.52 -16.98
N ASN A 3 13.80 -16.26 -16.88
CA ASN A 3 12.66 -15.91 -16.04
C ASN A 3 11.37 -16.19 -16.80
N VAL A 4 10.42 -16.82 -16.11
CA VAL A 4 9.06 -17.09 -16.60
C VAL A 4 8.07 -16.31 -15.75
N ILE A 5 7.09 -15.70 -16.40
CA ILE A 5 5.94 -15.08 -15.73
C ILE A 5 5.01 -16.20 -15.28
N LEU A 6 4.69 -16.23 -13.98
CA LEU A 6 3.80 -17.22 -13.38
C LEU A 6 2.36 -16.71 -13.32
N ASP A 7 2.18 -15.44 -12.95
CA ASP A 7 0.88 -14.79 -12.87
C ASP A 7 1.02 -13.26 -12.86
N TYR A 8 -0.05 -12.57 -13.24
CA TYR A 8 -0.20 -11.12 -13.07
C TYR A 8 -1.60 -10.79 -12.62
N LYS A 9 -1.70 -9.92 -11.60
CA LYS A 9 -2.97 -9.45 -11.06
C LYS A 9 -2.90 -7.97 -10.73
N ALA A 10 -4.04 -7.30 -10.88
CA ALA A 10 -4.21 -5.92 -10.47
C ALA A 10 -5.57 -5.74 -9.78
N SER A 11 -5.58 -4.92 -8.75
CA SER A 11 -6.73 -4.45 -8.02
C SER A 11 -6.78 -2.94 -8.19
N VAL A 12 -7.87 -2.42 -8.73
CA VAL A 12 -8.05 -0.98 -8.96
C VAL A 12 -9.38 -0.54 -8.36
N PRO A 13 -9.47 -0.39 -7.02
CA PRO A 13 -10.71 0.03 -6.36
C PRO A 13 -11.19 1.41 -6.81
N ASN A 14 -10.27 2.31 -7.17
CA ASN A 14 -10.59 3.62 -7.75
C ASN A 14 -9.47 4.04 -8.70
N ASN A 15 -9.78 4.44 -9.94
CA ASN A 15 -8.78 4.88 -10.92
C ASN A 15 -8.73 6.41 -11.11
N THR A 16 -9.45 7.18 -10.30
CA THR A 16 -9.54 8.64 -10.41
C THR A 16 -9.45 9.32 -9.05
N PHE A 17 -8.94 10.56 -9.05
CA PHE A 17 -8.99 11.41 -7.87
C PHE A 17 -10.41 11.92 -7.63
N GLY A 18 -10.94 11.73 -6.41
CA GLY A 18 -12.30 12.15 -6.04
C GLY A 18 -13.43 11.35 -6.70
N GLY A 19 -13.12 10.25 -7.38
CA GLY A 19 -14.12 9.38 -8.03
C GLY A 19 -14.92 8.48 -7.07
N THR A 20 -14.51 8.41 -5.81
CA THR A 20 -15.19 7.69 -4.73
C THR A 20 -15.24 8.55 -3.48
N GLU A 21 -16.19 8.27 -2.59
CA GLU A 21 -16.25 8.91 -1.27
C GLU A 21 -14.91 8.78 -0.53
N ALA A 22 -14.49 9.89 0.09
CA ALA A 22 -13.24 9.95 0.82
C ALA A 22 -13.30 9.05 2.06
N VAL A 23 -12.32 8.14 2.20
CA VAL A 23 -12.26 7.22 3.35
C VAL A 23 -11.21 7.70 4.32
N THR A 24 -11.62 7.96 5.57
CA THR A 24 -10.69 8.43 6.61
C THR A 24 -9.70 7.33 6.98
N ILE A 25 -8.42 7.68 6.99
CA ILE A 25 -7.34 6.80 7.41
C ILE A 25 -7.36 6.71 8.95
N PRO A 26 -7.55 5.51 9.53
CA PRO A 26 -7.61 5.35 10.97
C PRO A 26 -6.23 5.52 11.60
N GLN A 27 -6.20 5.94 12.87
CA GLN A 27 -4.98 6.01 13.67
C GLN A 27 -4.57 4.63 14.18
N ILE A 28 -3.27 4.44 14.41
CA ILE A 28 -2.71 3.27 15.10
C ILE A 28 -3.50 3.00 16.40
N PRO A 29 -3.89 1.75 16.70
CA PRO A 29 -3.50 0.49 16.05
C PRO A 29 -4.39 0.04 14.88
N ASN A 30 -5.43 0.80 14.54
CA ASN A 30 -6.38 0.42 13.51
C ASN A 30 -5.80 0.66 12.11
N GLN A 31 -6.14 -0.20 11.17
CA GLN A 31 -5.66 -0.16 9.79
C GLN A 31 -6.83 -0.17 8.81
N LEU A 32 -6.68 0.55 7.71
CA LEU A 32 -7.60 0.52 6.57
C LEU A 32 -6.97 -0.30 5.44
N GLN A 33 -7.64 -1.36 5.00
CA GLN A 33 -7.27 -2.04 3.76
C GLN A 33 -7.71 -1.20 2.57
N VAL A 34 -6.76 -0.77 1.75
CA VAL A 34 -7.04 0.08 0.58
C VAL A 34 -7.15 -0.73 -0.69
N ALA A 35 -6.43 -1.86 -0.78
CA ALA A 35 -6.50 -2.78 -1.90
C ALA A 35 -6.10 -4.20 -1.49
N GLY A 36 -6.40 -5.18 -2.35
CA GLY A 36 -5.93 -6.55 -2.18
C GLY A 36 -5.98 -7.30 -3.51
N LEU A 37 -5.09 -8.29 -3.64
CA LEU A 37 -4.97 -9.15 -4.83
C LEU A 37 -4.59 -10.57 -4.41
N GLY A 38 -4.90 -11.55 -5.25
CA GLY A 38 -4.55 -12.96 -5.01
C GLY A 38 -3.70 -13.52 -6.14
N MET A 39 -2.49 -13.96 -5.84
CA MET A 39 -1.50 -14.45 -6.82
C MET A 39 -1.39 -15.96 -6.76
N PHE A 40 -1.27 -16.61 -7.92
CA PHE A 40 -0.97 -18.04 -7.99
C PHE A 40 0.47 -18.28 -8.49
N LEU A 41 1.27 -18.97 -7.68
CA LEU A 41 2.64 -19.35 -8.02
C LEU A 41 2.69 -20.84 -8.35
N SER A 42 2.86 -21.13 -9.63
CA SER A 42 2.84 -22.49 -10.17
C SER A 42 4.10 -23.29 -9.82
N GLU A 43 3.96 -24.60 -9.61
CA GLU A 43 5.05 -25.57 -9.42
C GLU A 43 5.87 -25.85 -10.69
N LEU A 44 5.65 -25.09 -11.76
CA LEU A 44 6.40 -25.20 -13.01
C LEU A 44 7.85 -24.71 -12.91
N THR A 45 8.25 -24.09 -11.79
CA THR A 45 9.63 -23.67 -11.52
C THR A 45 10.33 -24.68 -10.62
N PRO A 46 11.66 -24.90 -10.75
CA PRO A 46 12.38 -25.95 -10.03
C PRO A 46 12.43 -25.74 -8.52
N SER A 47 12.25 -24.51 -8.04
CA SER A 47 12.32 -24.17 -6.62
C SER A 47 11.54 -22.90 -6.30
N ALA A 48 10.77 -22.93 -5.21
CA ALA A 48 10.08 -21.76 -4.67
C ALA A 48 11.05 -20.66 -4.21
N GLU A 49 12.31 -20.97 -3.92
CA GLU A 49 13.33 -19.97 -3.58
C GLU A 49 13.63 -19.01 -4.73
N SER A 50 13.34 -19.42 -5.97
CA SER A 50 13.50 -18.57 -7.15
C SER A 50 12.28 -17.69 -7.44
N ASN A 51 11.15 -17.97 -6.79
CA ASN A 51 9.92 -17.25 -7.02
C ASN A 51 9.98 -15.85 -6.39
N ARG A 52 9.53 -14.86 -7.16
CA ARG A 52 9.46 -13.46 -6.74
C ARG A 52 8.12 -12.88 -7.14
N VAL A 53 7.57 -12.01 -6.32
CA VAL A 53 6.41 -11.19 -6.68
C VAL A 53 6.79 -9.73 -6.61
N TYR A 54 6.82 -9.08 -7.77
CA TYR A 54 6.99 -7.64 -7.86
C TYR A 54 5.66 -6.96 -7.56
N LEU A 55 5.62 -6.14 -6.52
CA LEU A 55 4.42 -5.48 -6.03
C LEU A 55 4.55 -3.97 -6.26
N SER A 56 3.51 -3.35 -6.80
CA SER A 56 3.45 -1.91 -7.02
C SER A 56 2.08 -1.37 -6.66
N ALA A 57 2.02 -0.19 -6.04
CA ALA A 57 0.77 0.46 -5.70
C ALA A 57 0.83 1.97 -5.90
N ASP A 58 -0.30 2.57 -6.24
CA ASP A 58 -0.54 4.01 -6.17
C ASP A 58 -1.72 4.27 -5.25
N VAL A 59 -1.57 5.21 -4.32
CA VAL A 59 -2.63 5.60 -3.39
C VAL A 59 -2.69 7.12 -3.29
N GLY A 60 -3.80 7.67 -3.76
CA GLY A 60 -4.15 9.08 -3.65
C GLY A 60 -4.67 9.40 -2.25
N ILE A 61 -4.00 10.33 -1.60
CA ILE A 61 -4.26 10.77 -0.22
C ILE A 61 -4.53 12.26 -0.22
N ASN A 62 -5.62 12.66 0.42
CA ASN A 62 -5.86 14.04 0.81
C ASN A 62 -5.50 14.19 2.30
N SER A 63 -4.57 15.10 2.58
CA SER A 63 -4.20 15.51 3.93
C SER A 63 -4.94 16.79 4.27
N GLN A 64 -5.77 16.78 5.30
CA GLN A 64 -6.55 17.94 5.76
C GLN A 64 -5.93 18.53 7.02
N LEU A 65 -5.86 19.86 7.11
CA LEU A 65 -5.18 20.55 8.20
C LEU A 65 -5.72 20.14 9.58
N GLY A 66 -4.87 19.48 10.37
CA GLY A 66 -4.83 19.66 11.83
C GLY A 66 -3.75 20.69 12.17
N SER A 67 -3.78 21.31 13.35
CA SER A 67 -2.84 22.38 13.70
C SER A 67 -1.40 21.93 14.05
N VAL A 68 -0.99 20.72 13.65
CA VAL A 68 0.38 20.21 13.79
C VAL A 68 0.97 19.78 12.44
N PHE A 69 2.26 20.10 12.27
CA PHE A 69 3.02 20.09 11.02
C PHE A 69 3.69 18.75 10.63
N ASN A 70 3.34 17.63 11.25
CA ASN A 70 4.02 16.35 11.00
C ASN A 70 3.00 15.21 10.97
N ASN A 71 2.37 15.03 9.82
CA ASN A 71 1.48 13.89 9.60
C ASN A 71 2.26 12.87 8.82
N ALA A 72 2.17 11.62 9.21
CA ALA A 72 2.71 10.56 8.40
C ALA A 72 1.69 9.44 8.29
N VAL A 73 1.70 8.78 7.16
CA VAL A 73 0.92 7.57 6.95
C VAL A 73 1.88 6.39 6.86
N PHE A 74 1.51 5.30 7.50
CA PHE A 74 2.24 4.07 7.50
C PHE A 74 1.53 3.10 6.58
N PHE A 75 2.19 2.73 5.48
CA PHE A 75 1.74 1.68 4.58
C PHE A 75 2.34 0.35 4.95
N ARG A 76 1.56 -0.72 4.80
CA ARG A 76 2.03 -2.11 4.93
C ARG A 76 1.44 -2.98 3.85
N ILE A 77 2.23 -3.95 3.41
CA ILE A 77 1.77 -5.06 2.59
C ILE A 77 1.90 -6.34 3.40
N TYR A 78 0.81 -7.10 3.44
CA TYR A 78 0.77 -8.44 4.03
C TYR A 78 0.62 -9.49 2.94
N ARG A 79 1.32 -10.62 3.10
CA ARG A 79 1.05 -11.87 2.39
C ARG A 79 0.49 -12.88 3.39
N ASP A 80 -0.72 -13.36 3.16
CA ASP A 80 -1.41 -14.34 4.02
C ASP A 80 -1.44 -13.94 5.51
N GLY A 81 -1.61 -12.63 5.77
CA GLY A 81 -1.62 -12.06 7.12
C GLY A 81 -0.24 -11.79 7.73
N VAL A 82 0.86 -12.14 7.06
CA VAL A 82 2.24 -11.84 7.50
C VAL A 82 2.72 -10.56 6.83
N GLU A 83 3.22 -9.60 7.61
CA GLU A 83 3.79 -8.36 7.07
C GLU A 83 5.09 -8.68 6.31
N ILE A 84 5.16 -8.27 5.04
CA ILE A 84 6.34 -8.49 4.18
C ILE A 84 7.00 -7.18 3.76
N PHE A 85 6.29 -6.06 3.88
CA PHE A 85 6.79 -4.74 3.54
C PHE A 85 6.07 -3.67 4.35
N ASN A 86 6.80 -2.63 4.72
CA ASN A 86 6.24 -1.46 5.38
C ASN A 86 7.03 -0.20 5.01
N THR A 87 6.37 0.96 4.99
CA THR A 87 7.04 2.27 4.81
C THR A 87 6.22 3.42 5.37
N VAL A 88 6.89 4.48 5.80
CA VAL A 88 6.27 5.70 6.34
C VAL A 88 6.45 6.84 5.36
N VAL A 89 5.35 7.51 5.03
CA VAL A 89 5.34 8.69 4.15
C VAL A 89 4.90 9.91 4.95
N GLY A 90 5.78 10.91 5.02
CA GLY A 90 5.46 12.21 5.60
C GLY A 90 4.55 13.03 4.68
N LEU A 91 3.46 13.55 5.24
CA LEU A 91 2.52 14.47 4.62
C LEU A 91 2.76 15.86 5.23
N GLN A 92 3.17 16.80 4.39
CA GLN A 92 3.48 18.18 4.79
C GLN A 92 2.30 19.10 4.56
N ASN A 93 1.71 19.60 5.63
CA ASN A 93 0.70 20.66 5.54
C ASN A 93 1.32 22.01 5.90
N THR A 94 0.89 23.08 5.24
CA THR A 94 1.27 24.45 5.61
C THR A 94 0.04 25.22 6.10
N PRO A 95 0.17 26.21 7.01
CA PRO A 95 -0.99 26.98 7.49
C PRO A 95 -1.72 27.74 6.39
N THR A 96 -1.04 27.97 5.27
CA THR A 96 -1.54 28.71 4.11
C THR A 96 -2.28 27.82 3.10
N LEU A 97 -2.14 26.49 3.20
CA LEU A 97 -2.82 25.51 2.34
C LEU A 97 -3.48 24.43 3.22
N PRO A 98 -4.79 24.57 3.52
CA PRO A 98 -5.49 23.72 4.49
C PRO A 98 -5.72 22.28 4.01
N ALA A 99 -5.49 21.98 2.74
CA ALA A 99 -5.54 20.62 2.22
C ALA A 99 -4.42 20.43 1.19
N HIS A 100 -3.82 19.24 1.18
CA HIS A 100 -2.83 18.86 0.19
C HIS A 100 -3.10 17.46 -0.33
N ASP A 101 -3.01 17.32 -1.65
CA ASP A 101 -3.20 16.06 -2.34
C ASP A 101 -1.87 15.43 -2.67
N TYR A 102 -1.73 14.14 -2.35
CA TYR A 102 -0.56 13.33 -2.61
C TYR A 102 -0.96 12.14 -3.45
N ASN A 103 -0.13 11.77 -4.42
CA ASN A 103 -0.14 10.42 -4.97
C ASN A 103 1.08 9.68 -4.42
N VAL A 104 0.84 8.66 -3.59
CA VAL A 104 1.90 7.84 -3.02
C VAL A 104 2.10 6.60 -3.88
N THR A 105 3.25 6.49 -4.51
CA THR A 105 3.66 5.28 -5.22
C THR A 105 4.57 4.42 -4.35
N LEU A 106 4.27 3.13 -4.29
CA LEU A 106 5.00 2.13 -3.51
C LEU A 106 5.47 1.02 -4.46
N SER A 107 6.69 0.53 -4.26
CA SER A 107 7.16 -0.68 -4.93
C SER A 107 8.03 -1.53 -4.01
N THR A 108 7.88 -2.85 -4.11
CA THR A 108 8.68 -3.82 -3.36
C THR A 108 8.73 -5.15 -4.10
N ILE A 109 9.59 -6.05 -3.63
CA ILE A 109 9.73 -7.42 -4.13
C ILE A 109 9.55 -8.35 -2.94
N ASP A 110 8.61 -9.29 -3.07
CA ASP A 110 8.51 -10.44 -2.18
C ASP A 110 9.34 -11.59 -2.77
N GLU A 111 10.32 -12.08 -2.03
CA GLU A 111 11.25 -13.12 -2.49
C GLU A 111 10.97 -14.46 -1.77
N GLY A 112 11.32 -15.56 -2.44
CA GLY A 112 11.17 -16.90 -1.86
C GLY A 112 9.71 -17.27 -1.60
N VAL A 113 8.81 -16.83 -2.48
CA VAL A 113 7.38 -17.04 -2.29
C VAL A 113 7.04 -18.52 -2.56
N PRO A 114 6.41 -19.23 -1.60
CA PRO A 114 6.01 -20.61 -1.78
C PRO A 114 5.13 -20.83 -3.02
N PHE A 115 5.03 -22.10 -3.44
CA PHE A 115 4.06 -22.47 -4.45
C PHE A 115 2.64 -22.40 -3.89
N GLY A 116 1.68 -22.15 -4.78
CA GLY A 116 0.26 -22.10 -4.45
C GLY A 116 -0.33 -20.70 -4.54
N PHE A 117 -1.50 -20.53 -3.91
CA PHE A 117 -2.25 -19.29 -3.93
C PHE A 117 -1.97 -18.46 -2.68
N HIS A 118 -1.64 -17.19 -2.88
CA HIS A 118 -1.29 -16.25 -1.82
C HIS A 118 -2.11 -14.97 -1.94
N VAL A 119 -2.60 -14.46 -0.80
CA VAL A 119 -3.39 -13.24 -0.73
C VAL A 119 -2.50 -12.10 -0.25
N TYR A 120 -2.46 -11.02 -1.03
CA TYR A 120 -1.78 -9.78 -0.70
C TYR A 120 -2.78 -8.70 -0.30
N GLN A 121 -2.49 -8.00 0.80
CA GLN A 121 -3.30 -6.90 1.29
C GLN A 121 -2.44 -5.66 1.48
N LEU A 122 -2.84 -4.55 0.83
CA LEU A 122 -2.25 -3.24 1.07
C LEU A 122 -3.10 -2.49 2.09
N THR A 123 -2.45 -2.02 3.15
CA THR A 123 -3.10 -1.28 4.23
C THR A 123 -2.42 0.05 4.48
N VAL A 124 -3.18 0.98 5.05
CA VAL A 124 -2.71 2.29 5.50
C VAL A 124 -3.26 2.62 6.87
N GLN A 125 -2.47 3.33 7.66
CA GLN A 125 -2.84 3.89 8.95
C GLN A 125 -2.12 5.22 9.15
N ALA A 126 -2.67 6.10 9.98
CA ALA A 126 -2.04 7.36 10.33
C ALA A 126 -1.11 7.17 11.54
N VAL A 127 0.06 7.81 11.48
CA VAL A 127 1.03 7.89 12.58
C VAL A 127 0.80 9.21 13.29
N VAL A 128 0.53 9.15 14.59
CA VAL A 128 0.56 10.34 15.42
C VAL A 128 2.03 10.64 15.72
N ALA A 129 2.61 11.65 15.06
CA ALA A 129 3.80 12.27 15.63
C ALA A 129 3.36 12.90 16.95
N ASN A 130 3.81 12.31 18.06
CA ASN A 130 3.80 12.81 19.44
C ASN A 130 3.75 14.35 19.57
N SER A 131 2.58 14.92 19.35
CA SER A 131 2.32 16.34 19.50
C SER A 131 1.32 16.49 20.62
N ASN A 132 1.76 17.21 21.65
CA ASN A 132 0.93 17.65 22.75
C ASN A 132 0.75 19.15 22.55
N PRO A 133 -0.48 19.67 22.30
CA PRO A 133 -1.79 19.00 22.31
C PRO A 133 -2.04 18.09 21.08
N PRO A 134 -2.95 17.09 21.18
CA PRO A 134 -3.32 16.24 20.06
C PRO A 134 -4.18 17.03 19.08
N PHE A 135 -3.52 17.70 18.15
CA PHE A 135 -4.23 18.32 17.05
C PHE A 135 -4.30 17.32 15.91
N PHE A 136 -5.49 16.72 15.76
CA PHE A 136 -5.76 15.67 14.79
C PHE A 136 -5.67 16.25 13.38
N THR A 137 -4.64 15.87 12.64
CA THR A 137 -4.72 15.93 11.19
C THR A 137 -5.49 14.71 10.71
N ILE A 138 -6.48 14.96 9.87
CA ILE A 138 -7.25 13.92 9.20
C ILE A 138 -6.57 13.66 7.86
N ALA A 139 -6.16 12.43 7.62
CA ALA A 139 -5.73 11.98 6.30
C ALA A 139 -6.83 11.06 5.73
N GLN A 140 -7.12 11.20 4.45
CA GLN A 140 -8.16 10.45 3.77
C GLN A 140 -7.63 9.84 2.48
N VAL A 141 -8.06 8.62 2.17
CA VAL A 141 -7.88 8.02 0.84
C VAL A 141 -8.96 8.58 -0.06
N VAL A 142 -8.54 9.24 -1.15
CA VAL A 142 -9.43 9.93 -2.12
C VAL A 142 -9.27 9.40 -3.55
N GLY A 143 -8.37 8.42 -3.73
CA GLY A 143 -8.05 7.87 -5.03
C GLY A 143 -7.08 8.73 -5.85
N PRO A 144 -6.45 8.17 -6.89
CA PRO A 144 -6.58 6.80 -7.36
C PRO A 144 -6.02 5.79 -6.35
N VAL A 145 -6.51 4.55 -6.39
CA VAL A 145 -5.99 3.39 -5.66
C VAL A 145 -5.76 2.26 -6.66
N SER A 146 -4.49 1.91 -6.85
CA SER A 146 -4.07 0.77 -7.67
C SER A 146 -3.14 -0.12 -6.84
N PHE A 147 -3.22 -1.43 -7.03
CA PHE A 147 -2.27 -2.38 -6.47
C PHE A 147 -2.10 -3.54 -7.44
N SER A 148 -0.88 -3.80 -7.88
CA SER A 148 -0.56 -4.86 -8.84
C SER A 148 0.56 -5.77 -8.34
N GLY A 149 0.54 -6.99 -8.85
CA GLY A 149 1.51 -8.04 -8.57
C GLY A 149 1.91 -8.75 -9.86
N LEU A 150 3.21 -8.91 -10.09
CA LEU A 150 3.78 -9.74 -11.15
C LEU A 150 4.60 -10.86 -10.50
N ALA A 151 4.11 -12.09 -10.59
CA ALA A 151 4.82 -13.26 -10.13
C ALA A 151 5.74 -13.77 -11.23
N VAL A 152 7.01 -13.99 -10.89
CA VAL A 152 7.99 -14.63 -11.77
C VAL A 152 8.70 -15.75 -11.02
N GLY A 153 9.24 -16.71 -11.76
CA GLY A 153 10.24 -17.62 -11.24
C GLY A 153 11.24 -17.99 -12.33
N THR A 154 12.21 -18.83 -11.99
CA THR A 154 13.25 -19.26 -12.95
C THR A 154 13.00 -20.68 -13.41
N THR A 155 13.28 -20.98 -14.67
CA THR A 155 13.37 -22.34 -15.20
C THR A 155 14.79 -22.71 -15.64
#